data_AF-A0A803QB19-F1
#
_entry.id   AF-A0A803QB19-F1
#
_cell.length_a   1.000
_cell.length_b   1.000
_cell.length_c   1.000
_cell.angle_alpha   90.00
_cell.angle_beta   90.00
_cell.angle_gamma   90.00
#
_symmetry.space_group_name_H-M   'P 1'
#
loop_
_entity.id
_entity.type
_entity.pdbx_description
1 polymer ?
#
loop_
_entity_poly.entity_id
_entity_poly.type
_entity_poly.pdbx_seq_one_letter_code
_entity_poly.pdbx_strand_id
1 'polypeptide(L)'
;MVSSLFDVSTRSWDVSLVKDMFNTRDADLFLGIPLSFATVEDCWSWTGDRTGGYTVKSAYSKLQLQKNTRPGVNNSVFWHKL
;
A
#
# COMPACT_ATOMS: atom_id res chain seq x y z
N MET A 1 3.23 -14.00 -17.16
CA MET A 1 4.28 -14.48 -16.22
C MET A 1 3.83 -14.36 -14.77
N VAL A 2 3.16 -13.29 -14.33
CA VAL A 2 2.56 -13.19 -12.97
C VAL A 2 1.07 -13.55 -12.94
N SER A 3 0.33 -13.33 -14.03
CA SER A 3 -1.09 -13.67 -14.15
C SER A 3 -1.41 -15.17 -14.08
N SER A 4 -0.40 -16.04 -14.19
CA SER A 4 -0.55 -17.49 -14.08
C SER A 4 -0.50 -18.02 -12.65
N LEU A 5 -0.06 -17.19 -11.69
CA LEU A 5 -0.02 -17.57 -10.27
C LEU A 5 -1.41 -17.56 -9.62
N PHE A 6 -2.34 -16.80 -10.20
CA PHE A 6 -3.66 -16.57 -9.66
C PHE A 6 -4.73 -17.10 -10.60
N ASP A 7 -5.54 -18.03 -10.11
CA ASP A 7 -6.68 -18.53 -10.86
C ASP A 7 -7.88 -17.60 -10.62
N VAL A 8 -8.25 -16.87 -11.66
CA VAL A 8 -9.36 -15.91 -11.65
C VAL A 8 -10.72 -16.62 -11.48
N SER A 9 -10.83 -17.88 -11.93
CA SER A 9 -12.08 -18.65 -11.85
C SER A 9 -12.40 -19.11 -10.44
N THR A 10 -11.38 -19.60 -9.73
CA THR A 10 -11.49 -20.04 -8.32
C THR A 10 -11.16 -18.94 -7.32
N ARG A 11 -10.66 -17.78 -7.79
CA ARG A 11 -10.14 -16.67 -6.99
C ARG A 11 -9.17 -17.15 -5.91
N SER A 12 -8.23 -18.00 -6.32
CA SER A 12 -7.26 -18.60 -5.43
C SER A 12 -5.87 -18.64 -6.06
N TRP A 13 -4.85 -18.67 -5.21
CA TRP A 13 -3.47 -18.86 -5.64
C TRP A 13 -3.25 -20.32 -6.02
N ASP A 14 -2.51 -20.57 -7.11
CA ASP A 14 -1.95 -21.89 -7.38
C ASP A 14 -0.80 -22.15 -6.40
N VAL A 15 -1.13 -22.80 -5.28
CA VAL A 15 -0.20 -23.09 -4.18
C VAL A 15 1.02 -23.87 -4.67
N SER A 16 0.84 -24.77 -5.63
CA SER A 16 1.93 -25.60 -6.15
C SER A 16 2.90 -24.75 -6.95
N LEU A 17 2.37 -23.90 -7.84
CA LEU A 17 3.17 -23.01 -8.66
C LEU A 17 3.88 -21.94 -7.82
N VAL A 18 3.21 -21.38 -6.80
CA VAL A 18 3.82 -20.41 -5.87
C VAL A 18 4.97 -21.05 -5.09
N LYS A 19 4.82 -22.29 -4.62
CA LYS A 19 5.90 -22.98 -3.89
C LYS A 19 7.08 -23.40 -4.77
N ASP A 20 6.84 -23.61 -6.06
CA ASP A 20 7.89 -23.94 -7.04
C ASP A 20 8.68 -22.70 -7.48
N MET A 21 7.98 -21.56 -7.64
CA MET A 21 8.61 -20.31 -8.10
C MET A 21 9.31 -19.50 -7.01
N PHE A 22 8.89 -19.63 -5.75
CA PHE A 22 9.40 -18.82 -4.64
C PHE A 22 10.05 -19.69 -3.56
N ASN A 23 11.02 -19.11 -2.84
CA ASN A 23 11.54 -19.74 -1.63
C ASN A 23 10.44 -19.85 -0.56
N THR A 24 10.62 -20.76 0.41
CA THR A 24 9.59 -21.07 1.42
C THR A 24 9.08 -19.82 2.15
N ARG A 25 9.98 -18.92 2.56
CA ARG A 25 9.61 -17.69 3.27
C ARG A 25 8.70 -16.80 2.42
N ASP A 26 9.06 -16.59 1.16
CA ASP A 26 8.32 -15.70 0.27
C ASP A 26 7.00 -16.36 -0.16
N ALA A 27 7.00 -17.66 -0.42
CA ALA A 27 5.78 -18.42 -0.73
C ALA A 27 4.76 -18.32 0.42
N ASP A 28 5.20 -18.46 1.68
CA ASP A 28 4.32 -18.33 2.84
C ASP A 28 3.75 -16.90 2.97
N LEU A 29 4.54 -15.88 2.67
CA LEU A 29 4.07 -14.49 2.64
C LEU A 29 3.03 -14.27 1.53
N PHE A 30 3.26 -14.80 0.33
CA PHE A 30 2.32 -14.71 -0.78
C PHE A 30 0.99 -15.40 -0.47
N LEU A 31 1.03 -16.61 0.06
CA LEU A 31 -0.16 -17.39 0.44
C LEU A 31 -0.89 -16.80 1.65
N GLY A 32 -0.19 -16.00 2.47
CA GLY A 32 -0.77 -15.29 3.60
C GLY A 32 -1.56 -14.03 3.23
N ILE A 33 -1.50 -13.56 1.98
CA ILE A 33 -2.26 -12.39 1.54
C ILE A 33 -3.76 -12.76 1.51
N PRO A 34 -4.61 -12.10 2.32
CA PRO A 34 -6.04 -12.41 2.34
C PRO A 34 -6.66 -12.04 1.00
N LEU A 35 -7.24 -13.04 0.33
CA LEU A 35 -7.94 -12.85 -0.92
C LEU A 35 -9.36 -12.34 -0.66
N SER A 36 -9.72 -11.27 -1.36
CA SER A 36 -11.08 -10.75 -1.32
C SER A 36 -12.00 -11.67 -2.12
N PHE A 37 -12.98 -12.28 -1.43
CA PHE A 37 -14.06 -13.01 -2.10
C PHE A 37 -15.15 -12.09 -2.67
N ALA A 38 -15.07 -10.78 -2.39
CA ALA A 38 -16.08 -9.82 -2.86
C ALA A 38 -16.09 -9.78 -4.39
N THR A 39 -17.26 -9.89 -5.01
CA THR A 39 -17.46 -9.82 -6.48
C THR A 39 -17.35 -8.40 -7.02
N VAL A 40 -16.88 -7.46 -6.21
CA VAL A 40 -16.64 -6.07 -6.61
C VAL A 40 -15.37 -6.02 -7.47
N GLU A 41 -15.43 -5.30 -8.58
CA GLU A 41 -14.27 -5.03 -9.41
C GLU A 41 -13.23 -4.22 -8.64
N ASP A 42 -11.94 -4.48 -8.91
CA ASP A 42 -10.86 -3.74 -8.27
C ASP A 42 -10.99 -2.24 -8.55
N CYS A 43 -11.18 -1.47 -7.49
CA CYS A 43 -11.28 -0.01 -7.57
C CYS A 43 -10.08 0.65 -6.87
N TRP A 44 -9.63 1.78 -7.41
CA TRP A 44 -8.59 2.59 -6.79
C TRP A 44 -9.09 3.18 -5.47
N SER A 45 -8.52 2.71 -4.36
CA SER A 45 -8.80 3.27 -3.03
C SER A 45 -7.58 4.01 -2.48
N TRP A 46 -7.72 5.29 -2.15
CA TRP A 46 -6.67 6.10 -1.52
C TRP A 46 -7.08 6.51 -0.12
N THR A 47 -6.18 6.42 0.85
CA THR A 47 -6.46 6.80 2.24
C THR A 47 -6.78 8.30 2.35
N GLY A 48 -7.99 8.59 2.84
CA GLY A 48 -8.52 9.94 3.04
C GLY A 48 -9.09 10.62 1.79
N ASP A 49 -9.31 9.89 0.70
CA ASP A 49 -10.13 10.39 -0.42
C ASP A 49 -11.25 9.38 -0.67
N ARG A 50 -12.49 9.81 -0.44
CA ARG A 50 -13.70 8.98 -0.61
C ARG A 50 -14.21 8.97 -2.05
N THR A 51 -13.66 9.84 -2.89
CA THR A 51 -14.14 10.12 -4.26
C THR A 51 -13.20 9.62 -5.36
N GLY A 52 -12.05 9.04 -5.00
CA GLY A 52 -11.09 8.45 -5.95
C GLY A 52 -10.25 9.48 -6.74
N GLY A 53 -10.48 10.78 -6.54
CA GLY A 53 -9.77 11.88 -7.21
C GLY A 53 -8.50 12.30 -6.47
N TYR A 54 -7.63 11.35 -6.13
CA TYR A 54 -6.43 11.67 -5.35
C TYR A 54 -5.44 12.46 -6.20
N THR A 55 -5.14 13.68 -5.78
CA THR A 55 -4.17 14.58 -6.44
C THR A 55 -2.98 14.85 -5.56
N VAL A 56 -1.84 15.22 -6.17
CA VAL A 56 -0.65 15.70 -5.44
C VAL A 56 -1.02 16.79 -4.43
N LYS A 57 -1.93 17.71 -4.79
CA LYS A 57 -2.41 18.76 -3.90
C LYS A 57 -3.10 18.21 -2.65
N SER A 58 -3.99 17.21 -2.79
CA SER A 58 -4.66 16.56 -1.67
C SER A 58 -3.68 15.81 -0.76
N ALA A 59 -2.64 15.19 -1.34
CA ALA A 59 -1.57 14.52 -0.59
C ALA A 59 -0.81 15.53 0.30
N TYR A 60 -0.33 16.62 -0.31
CA TYR A 60 0.39 17.66 0.43
C TYR A 60 -0.48 18.35 1.48
N SER A 61 -1.76 18.58 1.20
CA SER A 61 -2.69 19.14 2.19
C SER A 61 -2.84 18.26 3.42
N LYS A 62 -2.97 16.94 3.25
CA LYS A 62 -3.00 15.97 4.37
C LYS A 62 -1.70 15.95 5.16
N LEU A 63 -0.56 15.94 4.46
CA LEU A 63 0.76 15.94 5.12
C LEU A 63 0.98 17.22 5.95
N GLN A 64 0.52 18.37 5.46
CA GLN A 64 0.60 19.63 6.21
C GLN A 64 -0.33 19.63 7.43
N LEU A 65 -1.53 19.04 7.33
CA LEU A 65 -2.43 18.89 8.48
C LEU A 65 -1.79 18.05 9.60
N GLN A 66 -1.08 16.97 9.23
CA GLN A 66 -0.36 16.10 10.17
C GLN A 66 0.86 16.76 10.82
N LYS A 67 1.50 17.72 10.13
CA LYS A 67 2.66 18.46 10.65
C LYS A 67 2.30 19.35 11.85
N ASN A 68 1.10 19.93 11.87
CA ASN A 68 0.65 20.80 12.96
C ASN A 68 0.46 20.07 14.30
N THR A 69 0.52 18.74 14.33
CA THR A 69 0.40 17.93 15.56
C THR A 69 1.77 17.63 16.20
N ARG A 70 2.89 17.91 15.53
CA ARG A 70 4.23 17.76 16.14
C ARG A 70 4.65 19.11 16.74
N PRO A 71 4.93 19.21 18.06
CA PRO A 71 5.49 20.43 18.62
C PRO A 71 6.85 20.67 17.95
N GLY A 72 6.93 21.73 17.14
CA GLY A 72 8.11 22.04 16.35
C GLY A 72 9.29 22.35 17.25
N VAL A 73 10.33 21.52 17.20
CA VAL A 73 11.64 21.90 17.74
C VAL A 73 12.19 23.01 16.84
N ASN A 74 12.26 24.21 17.40
CA ASN A 74 12.87 25.36 16.75
C ASN A 74 14.37 25.06 16.58
N ASN A 75 14.82 24.99 15.33
CA ASN A 75 16.24 24.90 14.96
C ASN A 75 16.79 26.25 14.47
N SER A 76 16.13 27.38 14.76
CA SER A 76 16.55 28.70 14.27
C SER A 76 17.92 29.10 14.84
N VAL A 77 18.27 28.60 16.02
CA VAL A 77 19.54 28.88 16.70
C VAL A 77 20.76 28.31 15.94
N PHE A 78 20.59 27.24 15.16
CA PHE A 78 21.69 26.61 14.44
C PHE A 78 22.23 27.48 13.30
N TRP A 79 21.34 28.16 12.57
CA TRP A 79 21.70 28.96 11.38
C TRP A 79 22.28 30.35 11.71
N HIS A 80 22.13 30.81 12.94
CA HIS A 80 22.70 32.10 13.39
C HIS A 80 24.16 31.99 13.89
N LYS A 81 24.75 30.79 13.91
CA LYS A 81 26.10 30.53 14.41
C LYS A 81 27.12 30.12 13.34
N LEU A 82 26.75 30.17 12.06
CA LEU A 82 27.67 29.99 10.93
C LEU A 82 28.24 31.32 10.47
#